data_AF-A0A661J3U0-F1
#
_entry.id   AF-A0A661J3U0-F1
#
_cell.length_a   1.000
_cell.length_b   1.000
_cell.length_c   1.000
_cell.angle_alpha   90.00
_cell.angle_beta   90.00
_cell.angle_gamma   90.00
#
_symmetry.space_group_name_H-M   'P 1'
#
loop_
_entity.id
_entity.type
_entity.pdbx_description
1 polymer ?
#
loop_
_entity_poly.entity_id
_entity_poly.type
_entity_poly.pdbx_seq_one_letter_code
_entity_poly.pdbx_strand_id
1 'polypeptide(L)'
;MNKIPAVLMFLLVLITLTAMIAVPALAQVGQSRLTGVRCGTFLIQIGVDTKESILKKCGEPTYRYPGSRGGGELWAYNRGSGRFSGTMKFTGPKLTSISKTGYGYSK
;
A
#
# COMPACT_ATOMS: atom_id res chain seq x y z
N MET A 1 -9.91 15.25 58.07
CA MET A 1 -9.36 15.92 56.86
C MET A 1 -7.90 15.51 56.71
N ASN A 2 -7.61 14.45 55.95
CA ASN A 2 -6.26 13.91 55.84
C ASN A 2 -5.51 14.69 54.76
N LYS A 3 -4.56 15.53 55.18
CA LYS A 3 -3.70 16.28 54.26
C LYS A 3 -2.74 15.29 53.61
N ILE A 4 -2.86 15.16 52.29
CA ILE A 4 -1.93 14.35 51.50
C ILE A 4 -0.52 14.94 51.69
N PRO A 5 0.47 14.14 52.10
CA PRO A 5 1.83 14.64 52.31
C PRO A 5 2.41 15.12 50.99
N ALA A 6 3.10 16.26 51.01
CA ALA A 6 3.64 16.91 49.82
C ALA A 6 4.50 15.97 48.94
N VAL A 7 5.18 15.00 49.57
CA VAL A 7 5.96 13.95 48.91
C VAL A 7 5.08 13.04 48.05
N LEU A 8 3.88 12.66 48.54
CA LEU A 8 2.93 11.85 47.76
C LEU A 8 2.38 12.65 46.58
N MET A 9 2.19 13.96 46.75
CA MET A 9 1.76 14.83 45.66
C MET A 9 2.85 14.97 44.58
N PHE A 10 4.11 15.11 44.98
CA PHE A 10 5.25 15.19 44.06
C PHE A 10 5.45 13.87 43.28
N LEU A 11 5.29 12.73 43.95
CA LEU A 11 5.34 11.41 43.32
C LEU A 11 4.23 11.22 42.29
N LEU A 12 3.00 11.65 42.60
CA LEU A 12 1.88 11.58 41.66
C LEU A 12 2.13 12.42 40.41
N VAL A 13 2.68 13.62 40.55
CA VAL A 13 3.04 14.49 39.41
C VAL A 13 4.13 13.85 38.56
N LEU A 14 5.19 13.31 39.15
CA LEU A 14 6.25 12.62 38.41
C LEU A 14 5.73 11.40 37.63
N ILE A 15 4.85 10.60 38.23
CA ILE A 15 4.24 9.42 37.59
C ILE A 15 3.36 9.84 36.39
N THR A 16 2.61 10.94 36.51
CA THR A 16 1.81 11.45 35.37
C THR A 16 2.67 12.04 34.26
N LEU A 17 3.81 12.67 34.59
CA LEU A 17 4.70 13.29 33.63
C LEU A 17 5.48 12.25 32.80
N THR A 18 5.88 11.13 33.41
CA THR A 18 6.54 10.03 32.69
C THR A 18 5.57 9.24 31.81
N ALA A 19 4.30 9.13 32.20
CA ALA A 19 3.26 8.46 31.41
C ALA A 19 2.98 9.15 30.06
N MET A 20 3.16 10.47 29.95
CA MET A 20 2.94 11.21 28.70
C MET A 20 4.06 11.03 27.66
N ILE A 21 5.26 10.60 28.06
CA ILE A 21 6.42 10.47 27.15
C ILE A 21 6.44 9.11 26.42
N ALA A 22 5.74 8.10 26.92
CA ALA A 22 5.79 6.73 26.39
C ALA A 22 4.78 6.41 25.26
N VAL A 23 3.97 7.38 24.79
CA VAL A 23 2.78 7.08 23.98
C VAL A 23 2.98 6.90 22.45
N PRO A 24 4.03 7.38 21.73
CA PRO A 24 3.98 7.31 20.26
C PRO A 24 4.54 6.01 19.64
N ALA A 25 4.94 4.99 20.41
CA ALA A 25 5.57 3.78 19.83
C ALA A 25 4.59 2.74 19.24
N LEU A 26 3.30 2.79 19.58
CA LEU A 26 2.33 1.78 19.14
C LEU A 26 1.50 2.18 17.91
N ALA A 27 1.62 3.41 17.42
CA ALA A 27 0.81 3.91 16.30
C ALA A 27 1.25 3.40 14.92
N GLN A 28 2.34 2.63 14.81
CA GLN A 28 2.90 2.22 13.51
C GLN A 28 2.67 0.75 13.13
N VAL A 29 2.03 -0.05 13.99
CA VAL A 29 1.77 -1.47 13.71
C VAL A 29 0.40 -1.61 13.05
N GLY A 30 0.31 -1.42 11.73
CA GLY A 30 -0.92 -1.71 11.00
C GLY A 30 -1.19 -0.93 9.71
N GLN A 31 -0.31 -0.03 9.29
CA GLN A 31 -0.45 0.59 7.98
C GLN A 31 0.07 -0.37 6.91
N SER A 32 -0.79 -1.27 6.47
CA SER A 32 -0.69 -1.91 5.16
C SER A 32 -0.48 -0.78 4.15
N ARG A 33 0.77 -0.57 3.69
CA ARG A 33 1.03 0.34 2.58
C ARG A 33 0.30 -0.25 1.38
N LEU A 34 -0.93 0.22 1.14
CA LEU A 34 -1.70 -0.07 -0.06
C LEU A 34 -0.79 0.29 -1.23
N THR A 35 -0.14 -0.72 -1.79
CA THR A 35 0.86 -0.52 -2.82
C THR A 35 0.08 -0.28 -4.10
N GLY A 36 -0.06 1.00 -4.42
CA GLY A 36 -0.84 1.46 -5.55
C GLY A 36 0.00 2.13 -6.63
N VAL A 37 -0.51 2.09 -7.85
CA VAL A 37 0.10 2.75 -9.01
C VAL A 37 -0.94 3.55 -9.76
N ARG A 38 -0.53 4.67 -10.34
CA ARG A 38 -1.40 5.47 -11.19
C ARG A 38 -1.31 5.02 -12.65
N CYS A 39 -2.46 4.83 -13.28
CA CYS A 39 -2.60 4.72 -14.71
C CYS A 39 -3.40 5.93 -15.22
N GLY A 40 -2.69 6.94 -15.71
CA GLY A 40 -3.30 8.25 -15.95
C GLY A 40 -3.74 8.90 -14.63
N THR A 41 -5.01 9.26 -14.52
CA THR A 41 -5.60 9.88 -13.33
C THR A 41 -6.08 8.86 -12.30
N PHE A 42 -6.26 7.59 -12.69
CA PHE A 42 -6.80 6.55 -11.82
C PHE A 42 -5.71 5.91 -10.97
N LEU A 43 -6.05 5.62 -9.70
CA LEU A 43 -5.24 4.83 -8.79
C LEU A 43 -5.75 3.38 -8.78
N ILE A 44 -4.84 2.43 -8.97
CA ILE A 44 -5.08 1.00 -8.77
C ILE A 44 -4.29 0.50 -7.56
N GLN A 45 -4.80 -0.49 -6.84
CA GLN A 45 -4.28 -0.96 -5.56
C GLN A 45 -4.32 -2.49 -5.46
N ILE A 46 -3.22 -3.08 -4.98
CA ILE A 46 -3.12 -4.52 -4.71
C ILE A 46 -4.19 -4.92 -3.67
N GLY A 47 -4.83 -6.08 -3.89
CA GLY A 47 -5.84 -6.64 -2.99
C GLY A 47 -7.22 -5.98 -3.07
N VAL A 48 -7.32 -4.80 -3.68
CA VAL A 48 -8.60 -4.07 -3.87
C VAL A 48 -9.09 -4.23 -5.30
N ASP A 49 -8.23 -3.92 -6.28
CA ASP A 49 -8.62 -3.93 -7.69
C ASP A 49 -8.59 -5.33 -8.32
N THR A 50 -9.53 -5.56 -9.23
CA THR A 50 -9.67 -6.77 -10.04
C THR A 50 -9.26 -6.54 -11.49
N LYS A 51 -9.05 -7.62 -12.25
CA LYS A 51 -8.83 -7.58 -13.71
C LYS A 51 -9.81 -6.65 -14.43
N GLU A 52 -11.10 -6.81 -14.15
CA GLU A 52 -12.15 -6.02 -14.79
C GLU A 52 -12.03 -4.52 -14.46
N SER A 53 -11.85 -4.19 -13.18
CA SER A 53 -11.69 -2.79 -12.76
C SER A 53 -10.43 -2.15 -13.35
N ILE A 54 -9.34 -2.92 -13.50
CA ILE A 54 -8.09 -2.46 -14.08
C ILE A 54 -8.24 -2.21 -15.58
N LEU A 55 -8.97 -3.05 -16.30
CA LEU A 55 -9.25 -2.80 -17.72
C LEU A 55 -10.08 -1.52 -17.91
N LYS A 56 -11.06 -1.28 -17.04
CA LYS A 56 -11.85 -0.04 -17.05
C LYS A 56 -11.01 1.21 -16.76
N LYS A 57 -10.09 1.12 -15.80
CA LYS A 57 -9.26 2.26 -15.34
C LYS A 57 -8.04 2.51 -16.24
N CYS A 58 -7.36 1.45 -16.65
CA CYS A 58 -6.05 1.51 -17.31
C CYS A 58 -6.10 1.12 -18.79
N GLY A 59 -7.17 0.50 -19.27
CA GLY A 59 -7.28 -0.07 -20.62
C GLY A 59 -6.54 -1.40 -20.76
N GLU A 60 -6.47 -1.89 -21.99
CA GLU A 60 -5.81 -3.16 -22.32
C GLU A 60 -4.28 -3.12 -22.04
N PRO A 61 -3.70 -4.22 -21.52
CA PRO A 61 -2.26 -4.35 -21.42
C PRO A 61 -1.61 -4.50 -22.79
N THR A 62 -0.31 -4.22 -22.87
CA THR A 62 0.49 -4.44 -24.08
C THR A 62 0.66 -5.93 -24.35
N TYR A 63 0.78 -6.76 -23.31
CA TYR A 63 0.86 -8.21 -23.45
C TYR A 63 0.21 -8.93 -22.26
N ARG A 64 -0.41 -10.08 -22.51
CA ARG A 64 -0.98 -10.99 -21.50
C ARG A 64 -0.25 -12.34 -21.55
N TYR A 65 0.44 -12.67 -20.47
CA TYR A 65 1.10 -13.97 -20.31
C TYR A 65 0.20 -14.84 -19.42
N PRO A 66 -0.42 -15.89 -19.97
CA PRO A 66 -1.07 -16.90 -19.13
C PRO A 66 0.02 -17.60 -18.31
N GLY A 67 -0.13 -17.65 -16.99
CA GLY A 67 0.79 -18.44 -16.17
C GLY A 67 0.50 -19.93 -16.28
N SER A 68 1.48 -20.73 -15.90
CA SER A 68 1.37 -22.19 -15.82
C SER A 68 0.24 -22.62 -14.88
N ARG A 69 -0.44 -23.74 -15.18
CA ARG A 69 -1.55 -24.38 -14.43
C ARG A 69 -1.84 -23.73 -13.05
N GLY A 70 -2.79 -22.79 -13.01
CA GLY A 70 -3.30 -22.17 -11.77
C GLY A 70 -2.42 -21.10 -11.12
N GLY A 71 -1.20 -20.87 -11.61
CA GLY A 71 -0.16 -20.01 -11.01
C GLY A 71 -0.30 -18.51 -11.26
N GLY A 72 -1.43 -18.07 -11.81
CA GLY A 72 -1.75 -16.66 -12.04
C GLY A 72 -1.53 -16.17 -13.47
N GLU A 73 -1.94 -14.94 -13.76
CA GLU A 73 -1.78 -14.29 -15.07
C GLU A 73 -0.90 -13.05 -14.91
N LEU A 74 -0.01 -12.78 -15.87
CA LEU A 74 0.84 -11.60 -15.86
C LEU A 74 0.49 -10.68 -17.01
N TRP A 75 0.18 -9.42 -16.71
CA TRP A 75 -0.06 -8.37 -17.70
C TRP A 75 1.10 -7.41 -17.73
N ALA A 76 1.64 -7.16 -18.92
CA ALA A 76 2.69 -6.17 -19.14
C ALA A 76 2.10 -4.90 -19.77
N TYR A 77 2.45 -3.75 -19.21
CA TYR A 77 2.07 -2.43 -19.72
C TYR A 77 3.32 -1.68 -20.18
N ASN A 78 3.27 -1.19 -21.41
CA ASN A 78 4.11 -0.12 -21.92
C ASN A 78 3.19 0.98 -22.47
N ARG A 79 3.11 2.12 -21.76
CA ARG A 79 2.24 3.24 -22.14
C ARG A 79 2.97 4.34 -22.93
N GLY A 80 4.21 4.08 -23.36
CA GLY A 80 5.05 5.04 -24.08
C GLY A 80 5.96 5.86 -23.16
N SER A 81 6.82 6.66 -23.79
CA SER A 81 7.87 7.46 -23.13
C SER A 81 7.31 8.33 -22.00
N GLY A 82 7.98 8.33 -20.86
CA GLY A 82 7.61 9.11 -19.67
C GLY A 82 6.36 8.62 -18.92
N ARG A 83 5.69 7.55 -19.37
CA ARG A 83 4.48 6.99 -18.73
C ARG A 83 4.77 5.66 -18.06
N PHE A 84 3.83 5.21 -17.21
CA PHE A 84 3.93 3.95 -16.49
C PHE A 84 4.26 2.79 -17.44
N SER A 85 5.38 2.12 -17.16
CA SER A 85 5.68 0.78 -17.64
C SER A 85 5.93 -0.17 -16.47
N GLY A 86 5.39 -1.36 -16.59
CA GLY A 86 5.42 -2.33 -15.50
C GLY A 86 4.66 -3.60 -15.81
N THR A 87 4.65 -4.49 -14.82
CA THR A 87 3.89 -5.73 -14.87
C THR A 87 2.94 -5.83 -13.70
N MET A 88 1.80 -6.48 -13.93
CA MET A 88 0.79 -6.78 -12.93
C MET A 88 0.60 -8.29 -12.88
N LYS A 89 0.62 -8.88 -11.68
CA LYS A 89 0.31 -10.30 -11.49
C LYS A 89 -1.07 -10.46 -10.89
N PHE A 90 -1.79 -11.46 -11.37
CA PHE A 90 -3.13 -11.78 -10.94
C PHE A 90 -3.22 -13.22 -10.48
N THR A 91 -4.01 -13.47 -9.43
CA THR A 91 -4.45 -14.82 -9.06
C THR A 91 -5.96 -14.88 -9.21
N GLY A 92 -6.44 -15.67 -10.17
CA GLY A 92 -7.84 -15.58 -10.60
C GLY A 92 -8.17 -14.15 -11.06
N PRO A 93 -9.20 -13.49 -10.52
CA PRO A 93 -9.55 -12.11 -10.87
C PRO A 93 -8.78 -11.04 -10.09
N LYS A 94 -8.05 -11.40 -9.01
CA LYS A 94 -7.49 -10.44 -8.05
C LYS A 94 -6.09 -9.98 -8.43
N LEU A 95 -5.81 -8.68 -8.27
CA LEU A 95 -4.47 -8.12 -8.38
C LEU A 95 -3.64 -8.46 -7.14
N THR A 96 -2.53 -9.16 -7.33
CA THR A 96 -1.66 -9.64 -6.23
C THR A 96 -0.28 -9.01 -6.24
N SER A 97 0.18 -8.45 -7.37
CA SER A 97 1.47 -7.78 -7.45
C SER A 97 1.49 -6.70 -8.53
N ILE A 98 2.22 -5.61 -8.26
CA ILE A 98 2.56 -4.59 -9.25
C ILE A 98 4.07 -4.38 -9.21
N SER A 99 4.73 -4.47 -10.36
CA SER A 99 6.14 -4.14 -10.54
C SER A 99 6.28 -2.98 -11.52
N LYS A 100 7.06 -1.95 -11.16
CA LYS A 100 7.43 -0.84 -12.06
C LYS A 100 8.79 -1.15 -12.66
N THR A 101 8.88 -1.23 -13.97
CA THR A 101 10.15 -1.40 -14.70
C THR A 101 10.79 -0.06 -15.08
N GLY A 102 10.10 1.07 -14.85
CA GLY A 102 10.58 2.42 -15.17
C GLY A 102 9.67 3.12 -16.17
N TYR A 103 10.28 3.75 -17.19
CA TYR A 103 9.57 4.46 -18.25
C TYR A 103 9.28 3.53 -19.44
N GLY A 104 8.15 3.72 -20.10
CA GLY A 104 7.84 3.03 -21.36
C GLY A 104 8.74 3.48 -22.52
N TYR A 105 8.84 2.66 -23.56
CA TYR A 105 9.53 2.98 -24.82
C TYR A 105 8.52 3.22 -25.96
N SER A 106 8.89 4.03 -26.95
CA SER A 106 8.13 4.16 -28.21
C SER A 106 8.22 2.86 -29.01
N LYS A 107 7.08 2.40 -29.54
CA LYS A 107 7.02 1.27 -30.47
C LYS A 107 7.70 1.60 -31.79
#